data_AF-A0A062VQM3-F1
#
_entry.id   AF-A0A062VQM3-F1
#
_cell.length_a   1.000
_cell.length_b   1.000
_cell.length_c   1.000
_cell.angle_alpha   90.00
_cell.angle_beta   90.00
_cell.angle_gamma   90.00
#
_symmetry.space_group_name_H-M   'P 1'
#
loop_
_entity.id
_entity.type
_entity.pdbx_description
1 polymer ?
#
loop_
_entity_poly.entity_id
_entity_poly.type
_entity_poly.pdbx_seq_one_letter_code
_entity_poly.pdbx_strand_id
1 'polypeptide(L)'
;MAIVAGALALALAACGGTGGSKATMVKACTDAGEDKAMCSCIADGLEKSLDAKTFNTVAKAMAQGEEKGGEVLDNLPADEQSKIMGAMMSTGMQCAFGGA
;
A
#
# COMPACT_ATOMS: atom_id res chain seq x y z
N MET A 1 -2.65 8.43 -42.60
CA MET A 1 -2.02 7.10 -42.54
C MET A 1 -0.65 7.24 -41.88
N ALA A 2 -0.58 7.04 -40.57
CA ALA A 2 0.65 6.82 -39.82
C ALA A 2 0.29 5.76 -38.77
N ILE A 3 1.01 4.64 -38.79
CA ILE A 3 0.66 3.37 -38.17
C ILE A 3 1.57 3.14 -36.95
N VAL A 4 1.02 2.44 -35.94
CA VAL A 4 1.68 1.63 -34.90
C VAL A 4 2.30 2.35 -33.71
N ALA A 5 1.69 2.18 -32.54
CA ALA A 5 2.29 1.57 -31.33
C ALA A 5 1.66 2.16 -30.06
N GLY A 6 0.85 1.37 -29.36
CA GLY A 6 0.32 1.75 -28.05
C GLY A 6 -0.91 0.96 -27.64
N ALA A 7 -0.92 -0.33 -27.96
CA ALA A 7 -1.80 -1.27 -27.27
C ALA A 7 -1.36 -1.37 -25.79
N LEU A 8 -2.34 -1.59 -24.91
CA LEU A 8 -2.21 -2.10 -23.54
C LEU A 8 -1.71 -1.11 -22.47
N ALA A 9 -2.63 -0.59 -21.65
CA ALA A 9 -2.38 -0.40 -20.21
C ALA A 9 -3.61 -0.04 -19.35
N LEU A 10 -4.81 0.18 -19.90
CA LEU A 10 -6.02 0.31 -19.07
C LEU A 10 -6.51 -1.03 -18.46
N ALA A 11 -5.70 -2.09 -18.54
CA ALA A 11 -5.96 -3.41 -17.99
C ALA A 11 -5.37 -3.63 -16.58
N LEU A 12 -5.18 -2.58 -15.77
CA LEU A 12 -4.73 -2.73 -14.37
C LEU A 12 -5.77 -2.36 -13.31
N ALA A 13 -7.03 -2.12 -13.69
CA ALA A 13 -8.12 -2.02 -12.73
C ALA A 13 -8.65 -3.38 -12.23
N ALA A 14 -8.11 -4.52 -12.71
CA ALA A 14 -8.66 -5.84 -12.37
C ALA A 14 -7.65 -7.00 -12.25
N CYS A 15 -6.34 -6.75 -12.15
CA CYS A 15 -5.38 -7.82 -11.82
C CYS A 15 -5.08 -7.80 -10.33
N GLY A 16 -5.97 -8.43 -9.55
CA GLY A 16 -5.85 -8.68 -8.11
C GLY A 16 -4.71 -9.67 -7.79
N GLY A 17 -3.48 -9.24 -8.03
CA GLY A 17 -2.28 -9.83 -7.45
C GLY A 17 -1.65 -8.79 -6.52
N THR A 18 -1.31 -9.21 -5.31
CA THR A 18 -0.75 -8.42 -4.20
C THR A 18 0.27 -7.32 -4.61
N GLY A 19 0.98 -7.48 -5.74
CA GLY A 19 1.89 -6.48 -6.30
C GLY A 19 1.25 -5.13 -6.68
N GLY A 20 -0.04 -5.06 -7.02
CA GLY A 20 -0.72 -3.79 -7.32
C GLY A 20 -0.95 -2.91 -6.08
N SER A 21 -1.21 -3.56 -4.94
CA SER A 21 -1.49 -2.92 -3.66
C SER A 21 -0.24 -2.25 -3.09
N LYS A 22 0.91 -2.92 -3.18
CA LYS A 22 2.21 -2.34 -2.84
C LYS A 22 2.52 -1.10 -3.67
N ALA A 23 2.39 -1.20 -5.00
CA ALA A 23 2.66 -0.07 -5.89
C ALA A 23 1.74 1.14 -5.59
N THR A 24 0.48 0.88 -5.25
CA THR A 24 -0.49 1.91 -4.84
C THR A 24 -0.07 2.58 -3.54
N MET A 25 0.39 1.79 -2.57
CA MET A 25 0.88 2.28 -1.27
C MET A 25 2.11 3.17 -1.43
N VAL A 26 3.10 2.69 -2.20
CA VAL A 26 4.32 3.45 -2.50
C VAL A 26 3.97 4.76 -3.19
N LYS A 27 3.06 4.70 -4.18
CA LYS A 27 2.63 5.89 -4.90
C LYS A 27 1.92 6.89 -3.99
N ALA A 28 0.96 6.45 -3.18
CA ALA A 28 0.25 7.34 -2.25
C ALA A 28 1.20 8.01 -1.24
N CYS A 29 2.16 7.25 -0.70
CA CYS A 29 3.17 7.76 0.20
C CYS A 29 4.11 8.76 -0.49
N THR A 30 4.58 8.48 -1.72
CA THR A 30 5.42 9.43 -2.47
C THR A 30 4.64 10.67 -2.90
N ASP A 31 3.36 10.53 -3.28
CA ASP A 31 2.48 11.66 -3.60
C ASP A 31 2.22 12.56 -2.36
N ALA A 32 2.33 12.01 -1.14
CA ALA A 32 2.29 12.77 0.12
C ALA A 32 3.59 13.53 0.43
N GLY A 33 4.64 13.34 -0.37
CA GLY A 33 5.93 14.05 -0.23
C GLY A 33 7.05 13.25 0.43
N GLU A 34 6.80 11.98 0.75
CA GLU A 34 7.81 11.08 1.34
C GLU A 34 8.74 10.46 0.29
N ASP A 35 9.94 10.07 0.72
CA ASP A 35 10.94 9.45 -0.15
C ASP A 35 10.47 8.09 -0.69
N LYS A 36 10.62 7.86 -2.00
CA LYS A 36 10.23 6.61 -2.66
C LYS A 36 10.87 5.36 -2.02
N ALA A 37 12.11 5.49 -1.52
CA ALA A 37 12.81 4.41 -0.83
C ALA A 37 12.16 4.08 0.51
N MET A 38 11.78 5.11 1.28
CA MET A 38 11.08 4.96 2.55
C MET A 38 9.67 4.39 2.34
N CYS A 39 8.93 4.92 1.37
CA CYS A 39 7.62 4.38 0.97
C CYS A 39 7.69 2.93 0.49
N SER A 40 8.71 2.57 -0.28
CA SER A 40 8.93 1.17 -0.70
C SER A 40 9.23 0.28 0.48
N CYS A 41 10.09 0.72 1.41
CA CYS A 41 10.39 -0.02 2.62
C CYS A 41 9.15 -0.25 3.48
N ILE A 42 8.31 0.78 3.66
CA ILE A 42 7.07 0.67 4.43
C ILE A 42 6.11 -0.33 3.77
N ALA A 43 5.92 -0.22 2.46
CA ALA A 43 5.05 -1.14 1.73
C ALA A 43 5.57 -2.59 1.77
N ASP A 44 6.90 -2.80 1.68
CA ASP A 44 7.53 -4.12 1.78
C ASP A 44 7.39 -4.72 3.18
N GLY A 45 7.62 -3.93 4.23
CA GLY A 45 7.52 -4.39 5.61
C GLY A 45 6.07 -4.69 5.98
N LEU A 46 5.12 -3.87 5.55
CA LEU A 46 3.69 -4.16 5.73
C LEU A 46 3.28 -5.42 4.97
N GLU A 47 3.76 -5.65 3.74
CA GLU A 47 3.48 -6.87 2.97
C GLU A 47 4.06 -8.14 3.64
N LYS A 48 5.18 -8.01 4.35
CA LYS A 48 5.82 -9.11 5.09
C LYS A 48 5.23 -9.35 6.48
N SER A 49 4.83 -8.29 7.17
CA SER A 49 4.29 -8.35 8.53
C SER A 49 2.80 -8.64 8.56
N LEU A 50 2.06 -8.24 7.53
CA LEU A 50 0.62 -8.47 7.40
C LEU A 50 0.35 -9.59 6.42
N ASP A 51 -0.70 -10.36 6.68
CA ASP A 51 -1.24 -11.28 5.70
C ASP A 51 -1.80 -10.53 4.49
N ALA A 52 -1.76 -11.17 3.31
CA ALA A 52 -2.09 -10.54 2.03
C ALA A 52 -3.48 -9.89 2.00
N LYS A 53 -4.44 -10.43 2.76
CA LYS A 53 -5.77 -9.87 2.91
C LYS A 53 -5.71 -8.53 3.65
N THR A 54 -5.11 -8.51 4.84
CA THR A 54 -4.96 -7.30 5.66
C THR A 54 -4.15 -6.23 4.90
N PHE A 55 -3.05 -6.61 4.26
CA PHE A 55 -2.25 -5.70 3.43
C PHE A 55 -3.05 -5.07 2.29
N ASN A 56 -3.84 -5.88 1.56
CA ASN A 56 -4.72 -5.37 0.49
C ASN A 56 -5.78 -4.41 1.03
N THR A 57 -6.34 -4.67 2.21
CA THR A 57 -7.31 -3.78 2.85
C THR A 57 -6.67 -2.43 3.17
N VAL A 58 -5.48 -2.41 3.77
CA VAL A 58 -4.78 -1.16 4.09
C VAL A 58 -4.40 -0.39 2.83
N ALA A 59 -3.90 -1.08 1.80
CA ALA A 59 -3.58 -0.44 0.52
C ALA A 59 -4.82 0.17 -0.16
N LYS A 60 -5.96 -0.53 -0.10
CA LYS A 60 -7.25 0.01 -0.59
C LYS A 60 -7.71 1.20 0.25
N ALA A 61 -7.59 1.13 1.56
CA ALA A 61 -7.93 2.23 2.45
C ALA A 61 -7.12 3.49 2.11
N MET A 62 -5.80 3.36 1.98
CA MET A 62 -4.93 4.47 1.57
C MET A 62 -5.27 5.01 0.19
N ALA A 63 -5.65 4.16 -0.76
CA ALA A 63 -6.08 4.58 -2.10
C ALA A 63 -7.43 5.31 -2.11
N GLN A 64 -8.29 5.07 -1.13
CA GLN A 64 -9.60 5.71 -0.99
C GLN A 64 -9.50 7.09 -0.31
N GLY A 65 -8.35 7.45 0.26
CA GLY A 65 -8.12 8.69 1.02
C GLY A 65 -8.49 8.54 2.51
N GLU A 66 -8.08 9.50 3.35
CA GLU A 66 -8.23 9.41 4.81
C GLU A 66 -9.68 9.20 5.29
N GLU A 67 -10.67 9.85 4.67
CA GLU A 67 -12.08 9.72 5.03
C GLU A 67 -12.59 8.27 4.85
N LYS A 68 -12.56 7.78 3.60
CA LYS A 68 -13.10 6.45 3.26
C LYS A 68 -12.16 5.32 3.68
N GLY A 69 -10.86 5.58 3.68
CA GLY A 69 -9.86 4.64 4.15
C GLY A 69 -9.90 4.43 5.65
N GLY A 70 -10.09 5.53 6.40
CA GLY A 70 -10.33 5.49 7.84
C GLY A 70 -11.52 4.62 8.17
N GLU A 71 -12.66 4.82 7.51
CA GLU A 71 -13.85 3.97 7.70
C GLU A 71 -13.59 2.49 7.39
N VAL A 72 -12.83 2.18 6.33
CA VAL A 72 -12.48 0.79 5.99
C VAL A 72 -11.65 0.15 7.10
N LEU A 73 -10.71 0.89 7.69
CA LEU A 73 -9.87 0.42 8.78
C LEU A 73 -10.65 0.32 10.10
N ASP A 74 -11.53 1.28 10.40
CA ASP A 74 -12.39 1.30 11.59
C ASP A 74 -13.40 0.14 11.59
N ASN A 75 -13.87 -0.27 10.42
CA ASN A 75 -14.75 -1.42 10.26
C ASN A 75 -14.02 -2.77 10.37
N LEU A 76 -12.69 -2.80 10.44
CA LEU A 76 -11.95 -4.03 10.72
C LEU A 76 -12.07 -4.41 12.19
N PRO A 77 -12.03 -5.72 12.50
CA PRO A 77 -12.04 -6.15 13.88
C PRO A 77 -10.78 -5.65 14.62
N ALA A 78 -10.91 -5.42 15.92
CA ALA A 78 -9.89 -4.75 16.73
C ALA A 78 -8.51 -5.46 16.72
N ASP A 79 -8.50 -6.78 16.49
CA ASP A 79 -7.28 -7.57 16.32
C ASP A 79 -6.56 -7.25 15.01
N GLU A 80 -7.29 -7.08 13.90
CA GLU A 80 -6.71 -6.66 12.61
C GLU A 80 -6.21 -5.21 12.69
N GLN A 81 -6.97 -4.30 13.33
CA GLN A 81 -6.51 -2.91 13.54
C GLN A 81 -5.22 -2.85 14.35
N SER A 82 -5.14 -3.62 15.45
CA SER A 82 -3.95 -3.69 16.30
C SER A 82 -2.74 -4.22 15.54
N LYS A 83 -2.93 -5.24 14.68
CA LYS A 83 -1.89 -5.76 13.79
C LYS A 83 -1.41 -4.72 12.79
N ILE A 84 -2.34 -4.01 12.14
CA ILE A 84 -2.01 -2.97 11.15
C ILE A 84 -1.20 -1.85 11.82
N MET A 85 -1.67 -1.35 12.97
CA MET A 85 -0.98 -0.29 13.69
C MET A 85 0.39 -0.74 14.20
N GLY A 86 0.48 -1.96 14.75
CA GLY A 86 1.75 -2.56 15.19
C GLY A 86 2.74 -2.76 14.04
N ALA A 87 2.27 -3.27 12.89
CA ALA A 87 3.09 -3.44 11.70
C ALA A 87 3.55 -2.09 11.14
N MET A 88 2.66 -1.10 11.04
CA MET A 88 3.02 0.25 10.56
C MET A 88 4.04 0.92 11.47
N MET A 89 3.90 0.78 12.80
CA MET A 89 4.83 1.35 13.77
C MET A 89 6.19 0.62 13.75
N SER A 90 6.17 -0.72 13.68
CA SER A 90 7.38 -1.56 13.60
C SER A 90 8.12 -1.33 12.30
N THR A 91 7.43 -1.39 11.16
CA THR A 91 8.01 -1.14 9.84
C THR A 91 8.45 0.31 9.71
N GLY A 92 7.69 1.28 10.22
CA GLY A 92 8.11 2.69 10.23
C GLY A 92 9.41 2.89 10.98
N MET A 93 9.56 2.27 12.16
CA MET A 93 10.83 2.28 12.88
C MET A 93 11.95 1.53 12.14
N GLN A 94 11.67 0.39 11.53
CA GLN A 94 12.67 -0.34 10.73
C GLN A 94 13.13 0.50 9.54
N CYS A 95 12.22 1.12 8.80
CA CYS A 95 12.56 1.94 7.64
C CYS A 95 13.22 3.27 8.01
N ALA A 96 12.90 3.83 9.18
CA ALA A 96 13.52 5.07 9.67
C ALA A 96 14.90 4.85 10.32
N PHE A 97 15.12 3.73 11.01
CA PHE A 97 16.32 3.49 11.82
C PHE A 97 17.19 2.32 11.35
N GLY A 98 16.69 1.44 10.49
CA GLY A 98 17.33 0.21 10.03
C GLY A 98 17.18 0.06 8.52
N GLY A 99 17.92 0.86 7.76
CA GLY A 99 17.92 0.77 6.31
C GLY A 99 18.35 -0.60 5.80
N ALA A 100 17.47 -1.18 4.97
CA ALA A 100 17.64 -2.35 4.09
C ALA A 100 17.70 -3.74 4.74
#